data_AF-A0A941R556-F1
#
_entry.id   AF-A0A941R556-F1
#
_cell.length_a   1.000
_cell.length_b   1.000
_cell.length_c   1.000
_cell.angle_alpha   90.00
_cell.angle_beta   90.00
_cell.angle_gamma   90.00
#
_symmetry.space_group_name_H-M   'P 1'
#
loop_
_entity.id
_entity.type
_entity.pdbx_description
1 polymer ?
#
loop_
_entity_poly.entity_id
_entity_poly.type
_entity_poly.pdbx_seq_one_letter_code
_entity_poly.pdbx_strand_id
1 'polypeptide(L)'
;MPETTLHRNPFWLLGATTRDDRRRIVELAETKSFDLAPEACEKSRSDLTTPRARLAVEMAWLPGVSPKKATQLAALVLQDPLFIRKESGLPTLAHINLMAAAFEKLDARRELSNLGAFIQQMVRLVDKLLVDEVIRDVNEDRAISGFPAVKADQVETELVERKRYYCNAIKDALNRLPTSSLIAVMTELVSIMTFGGQQQAPDLIDQLVDRYEVECQVFLHKEAENVQKIIKAARDSAPCGEGAVKPFIDALGTVVRNWDKVAQPIQLSTQARGIMHTSSYELAYSIRSLAIDLFNNYDQLTQSQRITGLLRELFSELPELTERVEQDATALENIFNNRQQDEARTREWAQAITYRVELGTIFKHTLTLSPEGLAWKDTRYPLEAITRIRWGSVRHSINGIPTGTSYTLAFGDDQSEAIVELGGREEIFAQIVEKLWRAVGKRLLIDLLGALQAGGQVRFGEALIRDSGVTLIKHKLLAANEPIHCSWQQIHIWTSDGSFYIGAQDDKKTYVGLSYIHEPNVHILEQALRLAFKRPTLNNLSDLLLE
;
A
#
# COMPACT_ATOMS: atom_id res chain seq x y z
N MET A 1 -17.74 -44.70 29.99
CA MET A 1 -17.46 -43.69 28.93
C MET A 1 -18.17 -42.40 29.34
N PRO A 2 -17.66 -41.19 29.03
CA PRO A 2 -18.38 -39.98 29.41
C PRO A 2 -19.67 -39.90 28.58
N GLU A 3 -20.82 -40.07 29.21
CA GLU A 3 -22.14 -39.90 28.58
C GLU A 3 -22.30 -38.45 28.08
N THR A 4 -22.87 -38.27 26.88
CA THR A 4 -23.15 -36.94 26.35
C THR A 4 -24.34 -36.31 27.07
N THR A 5 -24.56 -35.01 26.90
CA THR A 5 -25.76 -34.32 27.42
C THR A 5 -27.06 -34.99 26.97
N LEU A 6 -27.12 -35.50 25.73
CA LEU A 6 -28.26 -36.28 25.24
C LEU A 6 -28.46 -37.57 26.05
N HIS A 7 -27.38 -38.27 26.43
CA HIS A 7 -27.47 -39.50 27.24
C HIS A 7 -27.73 -39.22 28.73
N ARG A 8 -27.51 -37.99 29.18
CA ARG A 8 -27.91 -37.53 30.52
C ARG A 8 -29.37 -37.08 30.56
N ASN A 9 -30.06 -37.08 29.42
CA ASN A 9 -31.47 -36.73 29.36
C ASN A 9 -32.31 -37.76 30.15
N PRO A 10 -33.26 -37.31 31.00
CA PRO A 10 -34.13 -38.18 31.77
C PRO A 10 -34.84 -39.29 30.97
N PHE A 11 -35.19 -39.07 29.70
CA PHE A 11 -35.78 -40.12 28.85
C PHE A 11 -34.81 -41.28 28.63
N TRP A 12 -33.52 -41.01 28.41
CA TRP A 12 -32.50 -42.05 28.29
C TRP A 12 -32.23 -42.74 29.63
N LEU A 13 -32.02 -41.96 30.68
CA LEU A 13 -31.65 -42.48 32.01
C LEU A 13 -32.71 -43.44 32.57
N LEU A 14 -33.99 -43.05 32.48
CA LEU A 14 -35.09 -43.87 33.00
C LEU A 14 -35.59 -44.92 32.00
N GLY A 15 -35.14 -44.88 30.74
CA GLY A 15 -35.72 -45.68 29.65
C GLY A 15 -37.18 -45.29 29.35
N ALA A 16 -37.55 -44.05 29.66
CA ALA A 16 -38.87 -43.49 29.41
C ALA A 16 -38.97 -42.94 27.98
N THR A 17 -40.20 -42.81 27.48
CA THR A 17 -40.50 -42.24 26.17
C THR A 17 -41.27 -40.94 26.31
N THR A 18 -41.23 -40.09 25.28
CA THR A 18 -42.03 -38.84 25.21
C THR A 18 -43.54 -39.09 25.28
N ARG A 19 -43.97 -40.34 25.02
CA ARG A 19 -45.36 -40.81 25.02
C ARG A 19 -45.78 -41.47 26.34
N ASP A 20 -44.87 -41.66 27.28
CA ASP A 20 -45.20 -42.23 28.59
C ASP A 20 -45.92 -41.20 29.47
N ASP A 21 -46.97 -41.68 30.14
CA ASP A 21 -47.74 -40.90 31.11
C ASP A 21 -47.02 -40.79 32.47
N ARG A 22 -47.59 -39.98 33.38
CA ARG A 22 -47.00 -39.77 34.71
C ARG A 22 -46.84 -41.07 35.52
N ARG A 23 -47.78 -42.01 35.41
CA ARG A 23 -47.76 -43.25 36.19
C ARG A 23 -46.60 -44.12 35.72
N ARG A 24 -46.47 -44.28 34.40
CA ARG A 24 -45.41 -45.07 33.79
C ARG A 24 -44.02 -44.51 34.12
N ILE A 25 -43.86 -43.18 34.13
CA ILE A 25 -42.58 -42.54 34.49
C ILE A 25 -42.20 -42.81 35.95
N VAL A 26 -43.16 -42.82 36.87
CA VAL A 26 -42.90 -43.15 38.28
C VAL A 26 -42.46 -44.60 38.42
N GLU A 27 -43.15 -45.54 37.76
CA GLU A 27 -42.77 -46.97 37.74
C GLU A 27 -41.34 -47.19 37.20
N LEU A 28 -41.00 -46.51 36.09
CA LEU A 28 -39.68 -46.60 35.49
C LEU A 28 -38.60 -46.02 36.40
N ALA A 29 -38.88 -44.89 37.07
CA ALA A 29 -37.98 -44.29 38.04
C ALA A 29 -37.72 -45.19 39.24
N GLU A 30 -38.75 -45.84 39.78
CA GLU A 30 -38.62 -46.81 40.87
C GLU A 30 -37.80 -48.02 40.42
N THR A 31 -38.06 -48.54 39.22
CA THR A 31 -37.29 -49.66 38.65
C THR A 31 -35.83 -49.28 38.44
N LYS A 32 -35.55 -48.07 37.97
CA LYS A 32 -34.18 -47.60 37.70
C LYS A 32 -33.43 -47.12 38.94
N SER A 33 -34.10 -46.93 40.08
CA SER A 33 -33.47 -46.58 41.35
C SER A 33 -32.51 -47.65 41.89
N PHE A 34 -32.63 -48.89 41.40
CA PHE A 34 -31.69 -49.98 41.70
C PHE A 34 -30.38 -49.89 40.91
N ASP A 35 -30.40 -49.23 39.75
CA ASP A 35 -29.26 -49.13 38.82
C ASP A 35 -28.52 -47.77 38.90
N LEU A 36 -29.26 -46.69 39.20
CA LEU A 36 -28.79 -45.31 39.17
C LEU A 36 -28.68 -44.69 40.57
N ALA A 37 -27.92 -43.61 40.69
CA ALA A 37 -27.84 -42.84 41.93
C ALA A 37 -29.24 -42.30 42.33
N PRO A 38 -29.65 -42.38 43.62
CA PRO A 38 -30.98 -41.95 44.07
C PRO A 38 -31.33 -40.52 43.64
N GLU A 39 -30.40 -39.58 43.79
CA GLU A 39 -30.58 -38.18 43.41
C GLU A 39 -30.86 -38.01 41.90
N ALA A 40 -30.17 -38.79 41.05
CA ALA A 40 -30.35 -38.72 39.60
C ALA A 40 -31.71 -39.28 39.16
N CYS A 41 -32.19 -40.35 39.80
CA CYS A 41 -33.53 -40.90 39.57
C CYS A 41 -34.64 -39.94 40.03
N GLU A 42 -34.52 -39.39 41.23
CA GLU A 42 -35.51 -38.45 41.77
C GLU A 42 -35.61 -37.19 40.91
N LYS A 43 -34.46 -36.62 40.51
CA LYS A 43 -34.41 -35.48 39.60
C LYS A 43 -35.02 -35.80 38.24
N SER A 44 -34.64 -36.92 37.63
CA SER A 44 -35.17 -37.34 36.32
C SER A 44 -36.69 -37.52 36.35
N ARG A 45 -37.22 -38.13 37.42
CA ARG A 45 -38.66 -38.27 37.64
C ARG A 45 -39.34 -36.91 37.79
N SER A 46 -38.78 -36.02 38.60
CA SER A 46 -39.30 -34.66 38.82
C SER A 46 -39.36 -33.87 37.52
N ASP A 47 -38.27 -33.91 36.75
CA ASP A 47 -38.15 -33.19 35.48
C ASP A 47 -39.17 -33.70 34.45
N LEU A 48 -39.40 -35.02 34.37
CA LEU A 48 -40.36 -35.61 33.43
C LEU A 48 -41.84 -35.48 33.83
N THR A 49 -42.15 -35.28 35.12
CA THR A 49 -43.53 -35.21 35.61
C THR A 49 -44.05 -33.78 35.77
N THR A 50 -43.15 -32.80 35.84
CA THR A 50 -43.49 -31.37 35.96
C THR A 50 -43.59 -30.71 34.58
N PRO A 51 -44.73 -30.13 34.16
CA PRO A 51 -44.95 -29.67 32.78
C PRO A 51 -43.89 -28.71 32.20
N ARG A 52 -43.38 -27.79 33.03
CA ARG A 52 -42.35 -26.82 32.62
C ARG A 52 -40.98 -27.48 32.45
N ALA A 53 -40.54 -28.27 33.44
CA ALA A 53 -39.27 -28.99 33.37
C ALA A 53 -39.27 -30.03 32.24
N ARG A 54 -40.41 -30.70 32.02
CA ARG A 54 -40.58 -31.68 30.96
C ARG A 54 -40.35 -31.07 29.58
N LEU A 55 -40.77 -29.83 29.35
CA LEU A 55 -40.55 -29.15 28.05
C LEU A 55 -39.06 -29.03 27.72
N ALA A 56 -38.26 -28.58 28.69
CA ALA A 56 -36.81 -28.47 28.51
C ALA A 56 -36.18 -29.84 28.19
N VAL A 57 -36.65 -30.89 28.86
CA VAL A 57 -36.20 -32.27 28.63
C VAL A 57 -36.62 -32.80 27.25
N GLU A 58 -37.85 -32.55 26.82
CA GLU A 58 -38.37 -32.93 25.49
C GLU A 58 -37.61 -32.22 24.38
N MET A 59 -37.39 -30.91 24.51
CA MET A 59 -36.65 -30.12 23.51
C MET A 59 -35.15 -30.46 23.47
N ALA A 60 -34.59 -30.99 24.56
CA ALA A 60 -33.23 -31.52 24.59
C ALA A 60 -33.13 -33.00 24.15
N TRP A 61 -34.25 -33.65 23.85
CA TRP A 61 -34.32 -35.04 23.38
C TRP A 61 -34.49 -35.10 21.86
N LEU A 62 -35.34 -35.98 21.35
CA LEU A 62 -35.57 -36.22 19.93
C LEU A 62 -37.07 -36.04 19.59
N PRO A 63 -37.63 -34.81 19.73
CA PRO A 63 -39.04 -34.56 19.50
C PRO A 63 -39.43 -34.88 18.05
N GLY A 64 -40.64 -35.42 17.85
CA GLY A 64 -41.14 -35.85 16.54
C GLY A 64 -40.53 -37.16 16.01
N VAL A 65 -39.60 -37.78 16.74
CA VAL A 65 -39.02 -39.09 16.38
C VAL A 65 -39.72 -40.18 17.16
N SER A 66 -40.09 -41.28 16.49
CA SER A 66 -40.74 -42.41 17.16
C SER A 66 -39.83 -42.98 18.28
N PRO A 67 -40.38 -43.41 19.44
CA PRO A 67 -39.54 -43.79 20.59
C PRO A 67 -38.48 -44.86 20.27
N LYS A 68 -38.84 -45.87 19.47
CA LYS A 68 -37.89 -46.92 19.06
C LYS A 68 -36.72 -46.35 18.25
N LYS A 69 -37.00 -45.46 17.28
CA LYS A 69 -35.98 -44.83 16.45
C LYS A 69 -35.14 -43.85 17.28
N ALA A 70 -35.75 -43.14 18.23
CA ALA A 70 -35.06 -42.22 19.13
C ALA A 70 -33.98 -42.94 19.96
N THR A 71 -34.31 -44.07 20.59
CA THR A 71 -33.33 -44.88 21.34
C THR A 71 -32.22 -45.43 20.43
N GLN A 72 -32.56 -45.87 19.20
CA GLN A 72 -31.58 -46.35 18.23
C GLN A 72 -30.59 -45.25 17.81
N LEU A 73 -31.10 -44.05 17.51
CA LEU A 73 -30.27 -42.91 17.13
C LEU A 73 -29.38 -42.43 18.28
N ALA A 74 -29.91 -42.38 19.51
CA ALA A 74 -29.10 -42.05 20.69
C ALA A 74 -27.93 -43.04 20.86
N ALA A 75 -28.21 -44.35 20.81
CA ALA A 75 -27.18 -45.38 20.86
C ALA A 75 -26.15 -45.27 19.72
N LEU A 76 -26.61 -44.90 18.51
CA LEU A 76 -25.74 -44.72 17.34
C LEU A 76 -24.72 -43.59 17.55
N VAL A 77 -25.10 -42.48 18.20
CA VAL A 77 -24.17 -41.38 18.54
C VAL A 77 -22.98 -41.88 19.36
N LEU A 78 -23.17 -42.87 20.24
CA LEU A 78 -22.07 -43.43 21.04
C LEU A 78 -21.14 -44.32 20.23
N GLN A 79 -21.66 -44.96 19.17
CA GLN A 79 -20.94 -45.95 18.36
C GLN A 79 -20.22 -45.29 17.18
N ASP A 80 -20.93 -44.46 16.42
CA ASP A 80 -20.41 -43.73 15.25
C ASP A 80 -21.04 -42.32 15.19
N PRO A 81 -20.43 -41.33 15.89
CA PRO A 81 -20.92 -39.96 15.92
C PRO A 81 -21.07 -39.31 14.54
N LEU A 82 -20.22 -39.67 13.58
CA LEU A 82 -20.23 -39.06 12.24
C LEU A 82 -21.37 -39.55 11.36
N PHE A 83 -21.90 -40.75 11.65
CA PHE A 83 -23.00 -41.31 10.88
C PHE A 83 -24.25 -40.42 10.90
N ILE A 84 -24.45 -39.65 11.98
CA ILE A 84 -25.55 -38.71 12.14
C ILE A 84 -25.63 -37.69 10.99
N ARG A 85 -24.52 -37.36 10.31
CA ARG A 85 -24.55 -36.49 9.11
C ARG A 85 -25.33 -37.08 7.95
N LYS A 86 -25.37 -38.41 7.84
CA LYS A 86 -25.99 -39.15 6.73
C LYS A 86 -27.47 -39.44 6.99
N GLU A 87 -27.93 -39.29 8.23
CA GLU A 87 -29.33 -39.41 8.57
C GLU A 87 -30.17 -38.33 7.88
N SER A 88 -31.33 -38.73 7.36
CA SER A 88 -32.25 -37.86 6.62
C SER A 88 -33.70 -38.11 7.05
N GLY A 89 -34.57 -37.13 6.80
CA GLY A 89 -35.98 -37.21 7.18
C GLY A 89 -36.23 -37.18 8.68
N LEU A 90 -35.27 -36.67 9.47
CA LEU A 90 -35.47 -36.41 10.89
C LEU A 90 -36.10 -35.03 11.09
N PRO A 91 -36.93 -34.84 12.14
CA PRO A 91 -37.30 -33.51 12.61
C PRO A 91 -36.07 -32.66 12.89
N THR A 92 -36.13 -31.38 12.49
CA THR A 92 -34.98 -30.47 12.50
C THR A 92 -34.35 -30.36 13.89
N LEU A 93 -35.15 -30.16 14.94
CA LEU A 93 -34.66 -30.05 16.32
C LEU A 93 -33.98 -31.34 16.80
N ALA A 94 -34.58 -32.49 16.52
CA ALA A 94 -34.01 -33.79 16.88
C ALA A 94 -32.66 -34.03 16.17
N HIS A 95 -32.56 -33.65 14.90
CA HIS A 95 -31.30 -33.77 14.16
C HIS A 95 -30.20 -32.90 14.77
N ILE A 96 -30.50 -31.63 15.09
CA ILE A 96 -29.55 -30.72 15.72
C ILE A 96 -29.09 -31.25 17.09
N ASN A 97 -30.00 -31.81 17.90
CA ASN A 97 -29.65 -32.42 19.18
C ASN A 97 -28.70 -33.62 19.03
N LEU A 98 -28.92 -34.47 18.02
CA LEU A 98 -28.00 -35.58 17.71
C LEU A 98 -26.64 -35.06 17.26
N MET A 99 -26.60 -34.01 16.44
CA MET A 99 -25.34 -33.40 16.00
C MET A 99 -24.57 -32.78 17.18
N ALA A 100 -25.25 -32.07 18.08
CA ALA A 100 -24.63 -31.54 19.30
C ALA A 100 -24.04 -32.65 20.17
N ALA A 101 -24.78 -33.76 20.36
CA ALA A 101 -24.28 -34.92 21.08
C ALA A 101 -23.08 -35.58 20.38
N ALA A 102 -23.09 -35.61 19.04
CA ALA A 102 -21.95 -36.10 18.27
C ALA A 102 -20.71 -35.20 18.45
N PHE A 103 -20.86 -33.87 18.47
CA PHE A 103 -19.76 -32.97 18.80
C PHE A 103 -19.12 -33.27 20.16
N GLU A 104 -19.90 -33.64 21.18
CA GLU A 104 -19.35 -34.03 22.48
C GLU A 104 -18.49 -35.30 22.40
N LYS A 105 -18.77 -36.22 21.47
CA LYS A 105 -18.07 -37.51 21.30
C LYS A 105 -16.95 -37.51 20.29
N LEU A 106 -16.97 -36.60 19.32
CA LEU A 106 -15.98 -36.57 18.26
C LEU A 106 -14.57 -36.42 18.82
N ASP A 107 -13.68 -37.31 18.39
CA ASP A 107 -12.24 -37.08 18.50
C ASP A 107 -11.85 -36.08 17.40
N ALA A 108 -12.01 -34.79 17.72
CA ALA A 108 -11.82 -33.69 16.79
C ALA A 108 -10.43 -33.72 16.10
N ARG A 109 -9.40 -34.31 16.74
CA ARG A 109 -8.05 -34.41 16.18
C ARG A 109 -7.93 -35.39 15.02
N ARG A 110 -8.72 -36.48 15.02
CA ARG A 110 -8.72 -37.47 13.94
C ARG A 110 -9.61 -37.04 12.77
N GLU A 111 -10.59 -36.18 13.03
CA GLU A 111 -11.67 -35.82 12.10
C GLU A 111 -11.62 -34.35 11.66
N LEU A 112 -10.44 -33.72 11.69
CA LEU A 112 -10.21 -32.31 11.35
C LEU A 112 -10.85 -31.90 10.00
N SER A 113 -10.69 -32.71 8.96
CA SER A 113 -11.24 -32.43 7.62
C SER A 113 -12.78 -32.44 7.58
N ASN A 114 -13.41 -33.13 8.52
CA ASN A 114 -14.86 -33.28 8.60
C ASN A 114 -15.51 -32.27 9.56
N LEU A 115 -14.75 -31.68 10.48
CA LEU A 115 -15.30 -30.83 11.54
C LEU A 115 -15.94 -29.56 10.99
N GLY A 116 -15.24 -28.83 10.11
CA GLY A 116 -15.77 -27.60 9.49
C GLY A 116 -17.07 -27.86 8.71
N ALA A 117 -17.09 -28.89 7.87
CA ALA A 117 -18.29 -29.30 7.13
C ALA A 117 -19.43 -29.74 8.07
N PHE A 118 -19.10 -30.37 9.20
CA PHE A 118 -20.10 -30.78 10.19
C PHE A 118 -20.73 -29.59 10.90
N ILE A 119 -19.92 -28.58 11.26
CA ILE A 119 -20.42 -27.31 11.83
C ILE A 119 -21.30 -26.60 10.82
N GLN A 120 -20.88 -26.51 9.56
CA GLN A 120 -21.68 -25.88 8.50
C GLN A 120 -23.05 -26.55 8.32
N GLN A 121 -23.10 -27.88 8.37
CA GLN A 121 -24.36 -28.62 8.29
C GLN A 121 -25.27 -28.31 9.48
N MET A 122 -24.71 -28.22 10.71
CA MET A 122 -25.49 -27.94 11.91
C MET A 122 -26.06 -26.52 11.87
N VAL A 123 -25.25 -25.54 11.47
CA VAL A 123 -25.67 -24.14 11.35
C VAL A 123 -26.83 -24.02 10.35
N ARG A 124 -26.73 -24.65 9.18
CA ARG A 124 -27.81 -24.66 8.18
C ARG A 124 -29.10 -25.29 8.70
N LEU A 125 -29.02 -26.27 9.60
CA LEU A 125 -30.21 -26.86 10.23
C LEU A 125 -30.79 -25.92 11.27
N VAL A 126 -29.95 -25.25 12.06
CA VAL A 126 -30.39 -24.25 13.05
C VAL A 126 -31.11 -23.08 12.36
N ASP A 127 -30.65 -22.63 11.19
CA ASP A 127 -31.33 -21.57 10.42
C ASP A 127 -32.67 -22.01 9.83
N LYS A 128 -32.84 -23.31 9.58
CA LYS A 128 -34.09 -23.91 9.09
C LYS A 128 -35.07 -24.26 10.20
N LEU A 129 -34.69 -24.09 11.47
CA LEU A 129 -35.50 -24.50 12.60
C LEU A 129 -36.73 -23.58 12.76
N LEU A 130 -37.92 -24.14 12.58
CA LEU A 130 -39.19 -23.43 12.71
C LEU A 130 -39.86 -23.74 14.05
N VAL A 131 -40.29 -22.69 14.76
CA VAL A 131 -40.96 -22.81 16.08
C VAL A 131 -42.24 -23.64 15.97
N ASP A 132 -43.03 -23.43 14.92
CA ASP A 132 -44.30 -24.15 14.71
C ASP A 132 -44.12 -25.66 14.50
N GLU A 133 -43.04 -26.08 13.84
CA GLU A 133 -42.71 -27.49 13.67
C GLU A 133 -42.34 -28.12 15.02
N VAL A 134 -41.57 -27.42 15.85
CA VAL A 134 -41.21 -27.88 17.21
C VAL A 134 -42.46 -27.99 18.09
N ILE A 135 -43.36 -27.01 18.05
CA ILE A 135 -44.63 -27.04 18.79
C ILE A 135 -45.45 -28.26 18.38
N ARG A 136 -45.61 -28.50 17.06
CA ARG A 136 -46.33 -29.65 16.52
C ARG A 136 -45.74 -30.95 17.06
N ASP A 137 -44.44 -31.14 16.85
CA ASP A 137 -43.74 -32.39 17.16
C ASP A 137 -43.79 -32.72 18.67
N VAL A 138 -43.67 -31.71 19.54
CA VAL A 138 -43.79 -31.89 20.99
C VAL A 138 -45.25 -32.16 21.41
N ASN A 139 -46.21 -31.41 20.86
CA ASN A 139 -47.61 -31.52 21.26
C ASN A 139 -48.26 -32.82 20.79
N GLU A 140 -47.83 -33.40 19.66
CA GLU A 140 -48.28 -34.72 19.19
C GLU A 140 -47.95 -35.82 20.21
N ASP A 141 -46.73 -35.84 20.77
CA ASP A 141 -46.34 -36.80 21.80
C ASP A 141 -46.99 -36.50 23.17
N ARG A 142 -47.18 -35.21 23.50
CA ARG A 142 -47.89 -34.80 24.72
C ARG A 142 -49.37 -35.18 24.73
N ALA A 143 -50.03 -35.14 23.57
CA ALA A 143 -51.40 -35.60 23.42
C ALA A 143 -51.55 -37.10 23.77
N ILE A 144 -50.54 -37.91 23.46
CA ILE A 144 -50.49 -39.34 23.80
C ILE A 144 -50.17 -39.56 25.29
N SER A 145 -49.18 -38.84 25.83
CA SER A 145 -48.76 -38.98 27.23
C SER A 145 -49.68 -38.30 28.26
N GLY A 146 -50.66 -37.51 27.79
CA GLY A 146 -51.61 -36.80 28.65
C GLY A 146 -51.06 -35.56 29.34
N PHE A 147 -49.95 -34.99 28.86
CA PHE A 147 -49.39 -33.74 29.36
C PHE A 147 -50.00 -32.52 28.65
N PRO A 148 -50.10 -31.35 29.32
CA PRO A 148 -50.65 -30.14 28.70
C PRO A 148 -49.83 -29.70 27.48
N ALA A 149 -50.53 -29.25 26.43
CA ALA A 149 -49.90 -28.69 25.24
C ALA A 149 -49.07 -27.43 25.56
N VAL A 150 -47.98 -27.25 24.82
CA VAL A 150 -47.07 -26.10 24.91
C VAL A 150 -47.44 -25.02 23.91
N LYS A 151 -47.07 -23.78 24.26
CA LYS A 151 -47.31 -22.57 23.47
C LYS A 151 -45.98 -22.01 22.92
N ALA A 152 -46.08 -21.12 21.93
CA ALA A 152 -44.93 -20.55 21.24
C ALA A 152 -43.94 -19.83 22.17
N ASP A 153 -44.42 -19.00 23.09
CA ASP A 153 -43.61 -18.27 24.07
C ASP A 153 -42.73 -19.19 24.93
N GLN A 154 -43.28 -20.35 25.31
CA GLN A 154 -42.56 -21.36 26.10
C GLN A 154 -41.46 -22.06 25.27
N VAL A 155 -41.76 -22.36 24.01
CA VAL A 155 -40.81 -23.00 23.08
C VAL A 155 -39.70 -22.03 22.68
N GLU A 156 -40.03 -20.78 22.34
CA GLU A 156 -39.05 -19.75 22.01
C GLU A 156 -38.03 -19.52 23.13
N THR A 157 -38.52 -19.44 24.38
CA THR A 157 -37.65 -19.29 25.56
C THR A 157 -36.64 -20.43 25.67
N GLU A 158 -37.09 -21.69 25.51
CA GLU A 158 -36.21 -22.84 25.59
C GLU A 158 -35.30 -22.99 24.36
N LEU A 159 -35.75 -22.54 23.18
CA LEU A 159 -34.92 -22.53 21.96
C LEU A 159 -33.70 -21.62 22.11
N VAL A 160 -33.81 -20.49 22.83
CA VAL A 160 -32.66 -19.63 23.14
C VAL A 160 -31.61 -20.41 23.96
N GLU A 161 -32.05 -21.16 24.98
CA GLU A 161 -31.18 -22.02 25.78
C GLU A 161 -30.58 -23.17 24.96
N ARG A 162 -31.37 -23.77 24.06
CA ARG A 162 -30.87 -24.80 23.12
C ARG A 162 -29.79 -24.26 22.18
N LYS A 163 -30.02 -23.10 21.54
CA LYS A 163 -29.02 -22.43 20.68
C LYS A 163 -27.72 -22.14 21.45
N ARG A 164 -27.83 -21.68 22.69
CA ARG A 164 -26.66 -21.45 23.57
C ARG A 164 -25.86 -22.74 23.80
N TYR A 165 -26.56 -23.85 24.06
CA TYR A 165 -25.96 -25.16 24.22
C TYR A 165 -25.29 -25.67 22.93
N TYR A 166 -25.92 -25.50 21.76
CA TYR A 166 -25.32 -25.86 20.47
C TYR A 166 -24.01 -25.13 20.21
N CYS A 167 -23.99 -23.82 20.47
CA CYS A 167 -22.79 -23.02 20.35
C CYS A 167 -21.68 -23.51 21.31
N ASN A 168 -22.03 -23.91 22.55
CA ASN A 168 -21.06 -24.51 23.48
C ASN A 168 -20.51 -25.84 22.98
N ALA A 169 -21.36 -26.73 22.47
CA ALA A 169 -20.93 -28.04 21.96
C ALA A 169 -19.94 -27.89 20.79
N ILE A 170 -20.20 -26.95 19.86
CA ILE A 170 -19.28 -26.62 18.77
C ILE A 170 -17.97 -26.05 19.32
N LYS A 171 -18.05 -25.06 20.23
CA LYS A 171 -16.88 -24.43 20.85
C LYS A 171 -15.99 -25.46 21.55
N ASP A 172 -16.58 -26.34 22.35
CA ASP A 172 -15.84 -27.36 23.09
C ASP A 172 -15.22 -28.40 22.14
N ALA A 173 -15.85 -28.68 20.99
CA ALA A 173 -15.25 -29.48 19.93
C ALA A 173 -14.03 -28.80 19.31
N LEU A 174 -14.11 -27.50 19.01
CA LEU A 174 -13.00 -26.71 18.49
C LEU A 174 -11.85 -26.63 19.51
N ASN A 175 -12.15 -26.42 20.79
CA ASN A 175 -11.15 -26.30 21.87
C ASN A 175 -10.37 -27.59 22.15
N ARG A 176 -10.78 -28.74 21.58
CA ARG A 176 -10.01 -30.00 21.63
C ARG A 176 -8.93 -30.10 20.55
N LEU A 177 -8.94 -29.20 19.57
CA LEU A 177 -7.93 -29.12 18.52
C LEU A 177 -6.64 -28.45 19.01
N PRO A 178 -5.49 -28.69 18.34
CA PRO A 178 -4.35 -27.80 18.45
C PRO A 178 -4.74 -26.37 18.05
N THR A 179 -4.18 -25.36 18.73
CA THR A 179 -4.52 -23.95 18.51
C THR A 179 -4.43 -23.51 17.05
N SER A 180 -3.40 -23.95 16.32
CA SER A 180 -3.24 -23.62 14.90
C SER A 180 -4.36 -24.17 14.02
N SER A 181 -4.85 -25.38 14.34
CA SER A 181 -5.96 -26.01 13.62
C SER A 181 -7.30 -25.38 14.00
N LEU A 182 -7.51 -25.02 15.27
CA LEU A 182 -8.69 -24.29 15.72
C LEU A 182 -8.84 -23.00 14.94
N ILE A 183 -7.79 -22.18 14.91
CA ILE A 183 -7.79 -20.89 14.20
C ILE A 183 -8.08 -21.12 12.71
N ALA A 184 -7.43 -22.09 12.06
CA ALA A 184 -7.66 -22.39 10.66
C ALA A 184 -9.13 -22.77 10.37
N VAL A 185 -9.72 -23.65 11.19
CA VAL A 185 -11.12 -24.06 11.04
C VAL A 185 -12.07 -22.88 11.31
N MET A 186 -11.78 -22.04 12.31
CA MET A 186 -12.57 -20.84 12.61
C MET A 186 -12.53 -19.84 11.45
N THR A 187 -11.35 -19.52 10.93
CA THR A 187 -11.18 -18.60 9.79
C THR A 187 -11.89 -19.11 8.56
N GLU A 188 -11.70 -20.39 8.20
CA GLU A 188 -12.35 -21.00 7.03
C GLU A 188 -13.88 -21.02 7.20
N LEU A 189 -14.38 -21.40 8.38
CA LEU A 189 -15.80 -21.43 8.68
C LEU A 189 -16.43 -20.04 8.53
N VAL A 190 -15.86 -19.02 9.16
CA VAL A 190 -16.40 -17.65 9.08
C VAL A 190 -16.29 -17.12 7.66
N SER A 191 -15.17 -17.33 6.97
CA SER A 191 -14.99 -16.93 5.57
C SER A 191 -16.06 -17.52 4.65
N ILE A 192 -16.34 -18.83 4.76
CA ILE A 192 -17.37 -19.49 3.96
C ILE A 192 -18.77 -18.95 4.29
N MET A 193 -19.08 -18.80 5.58
CA MET A 193 -20.42 -18.40 6.02
C MET A 193 -20.73 -16.91 5.83
N THR A 194 -19.70 -16.09 5.65
CA THR A 194 -19.83 -14.65 5.37
C THR A 194 -19.52 -14.28 3.91
N PHE A 195 -19.18 -15.26 3.06
CA PHE A 195 -18.64 -15.00 1.71
C PHE A 195 -17.45 -14.02 1.75
N GLY A 196 -16.49 -14.26 2.64
CA GLY A 196 -15.33 -13.40 2.83
C GLY A 196 -15.68 -12.01 3.39
N GLY A 197 -16.60 -11.94 4.36
CA GLY A 197 -17.02 -10.69 5.00
C GLY A 197 -18.07 -9.87 4.23
N GLN A 198 -18.62 -10.39 3.14
CA GLN A 198 -19.55 -9.66 2.26
C GLN A 198 -21.04 -9.87 2.60
N GLN A 199 -21.36 -10.91 3.37
CA GLN A 199 -22.73 -11.28 3.74
C GLN A 199 -22.81 -11.56 5.23
N GLN A 200 -23.96 -11.23 5.83
CA GLN A 200 -24.23 -11.55 7.22
C GLN A 200 -24.17 -13.07 7.46
N ALA A 201 -23.44 -13.45 8.50
CA ALA A 201 -23.39 -14.84 8.92
C ALA A 201 -24.68 -15.25 9.63
N PRO A 202 -24.98 -16.56 9.69
CA PRO A 202 -25.98 -17.11 10.59
C PRO A 202 -25.72 -16.75 12.06
N ASP A 203 -26.79 -16.50 12.84
CA ASP A 203 -26.71 -16.12 14.27
C ASP A 203 -25.80 -17.01 15.12
N LEU A 204 -25.75 -18.31 14.80
CA LEU A 204 -24.95 -19.28 15.53
C LEU A 204 -23.44 -19.08 15.30
N ILE A 205 -23.06 -18.63 14.10
CA ILE A 205 -21.67 -18.30 13.76
C ILE A 205 -21.26 -17.01 14.45
N ASP A 206 -22.11 -15.97 14.42
CA ASP A 206 -21.82 -14.72 15.13
C ASP A 206 -21.60 -14.97 16.63
N GLN A 207 -22.48 -15.73 17.27
CA GLN A 207 -22.30 -16.12 18.69
C GLN A 207 -21.03 -16.93 18.95
N LEU A 208 -20.60 -17.74 17.98
CA LEU A 208 -19.37 -18.52 18.10
C LEU A 208 -18.14 -17.61 17.99
N VAL A 209 -18.15 -16.64 17.07
CA VAL A 209 -17.09 -15.65 16.92
C VAL A 209 -17.00 -14.74 18.13
N ASP A 210 -18.12 -14.25 18.66
CA ASP A 210 -18.15 -13.42 19.88
C ASP A 210 -17.47 -14.14 21.07
N ARG A 211 -17.69 -15.46 21.22
CA ARG A 211 -17.03 -16.26 22.26
C ARG A 211 -15.55 -16.49 21.98
N TYR A 212 -15.20 -16.71 20.72
CA TYR A 212 -13.81 -16.85 20.29
C TYR A 212 -13.01 -15.56 20.55
N GLU A 213 -13.60 -14.39 20.27
CA GLU A 213 -13.01 -13.08 20.54
C GLU A 213 -12.68 -12.91 22.03
N VAL A 214 -13.63 -13.24 22.91
CA VAL A 214 -13.41 -13.20 24.36
C VAL A 214 -12.25 -14.10 24.79
N GLU A 215 -12.13 -15.31 24.23
CA GLU A 215 -11.04 -16.25 24.57
C GLU A 215 -9.67 -15.78 24.02
N CYS A 216 -9.66 -15.05 22.90
CA CYS A 216 -8.44 -14.57 22.25
C CYS A 216 -7.95 -13.20 22.76
N GLN A 217 -8.78 -12.46 23.51
CA GLN A 217 -8.52 -11.08 23.92
C GLN A 217 -7.16 -10.89 24.60
N VAL A 218 -6.79 -11.80 25.52
CA VAL A 218 -5.51 -11.73 26.25
C VAL A 218 -4.31 -11.85 25.31
N PHE A 219 -4.39 -12.75 24.32
CA PHE A 219 -3.34 -12.94 23.33
C PHE A 219 -3.23 -11.71 22.41
N LEU A 220 -4.37 -11.27 21.85
CA LEU A 220 -4.41 -10.13 20.93
C LEU A 220 -3.90 -8.84 21.58
N HIS A 221 -4.25 -8.60 22.85
CA HIS A 221 -3.76 -7.43 23.58
C HIS A 221 -2.24 -7.48 23.79
N LYS A 222 -1.71 -8.63 24.22
CA LYS A 222 -0.26 -8.81 24.44
C LYS A 222 0.54 -8.65 23.15
N GLU A 223 0.06 -9.20 22.04
CA GLU A 223 0.71 -9.05 20.74
C GLU A 223 0.62 -7.60 20.22
N ALA A 224 -0.49 -6.90 20.46
CA ALA A 224 -0.60 -5.48 20.15
C ALA A 224 0.41 -4.62 20.95
N GLU A 225 0.62 -4.91 22.25
CA GLU A 225 1.66 -4.27 23.04
C GLU A 225 3.07 -4.55 22.48
N ASN A 226 3.32 -5.77 22.01
CA ASN A 226 4.58 -6.13 21.38
C ASN A 226 4.81 -5.33 20.09
N VAL A 227 3.76 -5.17 19.27
CA VAL A 227 3.79 -4.30 18.09
C VAL A 227 4.15 -2.86 18.47
N GLN A 228 3.52 -2.29 19.51
CA GLN A 228 3.85 -0.92 19.95
C GLN A 228 5.31 -0.77 20.38
N LYS A 229 5.87 -1.78 21.09
CA LYS A 229 7.29 -1.78 21.47
C LYS A 229 8.22 -1.81 20.26
N ILE A 230 7.89 -2.63 19.25
CA ILE A 230 8.67 -2.71 18.00
C ILE A 230 8.57 -1.40 17.21
N ILE A 231 7.37 -0.82 17.09
CA ILE A 231 7.16 0.47 16.44
C ILE A 231 8.01 1.55 17.11
N LYS A 232 8.03 1.60 18.44
CA LYS A 232 8.87 2.54 19.19
C LYS A 232 10.36 2.34 18.88
N ALA A 233 10.84 1.10 18.95
CA ALA A 233 12.24 0.79 18.66
C ALA A 233 12.65 1.13 17.21
N ALA A 234 11.73 0.93 16.25
CA ALA A 234 11.93 1.34 14.86
C ALA A 234 12.06 2.86 14.72
N ARG A 235 11.19 3.63 15.40
CA ARG A 235 11.28 5.10 15.43
C ARG A 235 12.59 5.58 16.05
N ASP A 236 12.97 5.02 17.19
CA ASP A 236 14.19 5.40 17.91
C ASP A 236 15.45 5.08 17.08
N SER A 237 15.39 4.09 16.19
CA SER A 237 16.50 3.70 15.30
C SER A 237 16.50 4.44 13.96
N ALA A 238 15.44 5.17 13.63
CA ALA A 238 15.30 5.85 12.34
C ALA A 238 16.41 6.89 12.04
N PRO A 239 16.92 7.67 13.02
CA PRO A 239 18.05 8.56 12.80
C PRO A 239 19.34 7.86 12.32
N CYS A 240 19.47 6.55 12.60
CA CYS A 240 20.64 5.76 12.20
C CYS A 240 20.52 5.19 10.77
N GLY A 241 19.47 5.53 10.03
CA GLY A 241 19.25 5.14 8.64
C GLY A 241 18.50 3.83 8.44
N GLU A 242 18.14 3.52 7.18
CA GLU A 242 17.26 2.39 6.82
C GLU A 242 17.79 1.03 7.30
N GLY A 243 19.11 0.84 7.30
CA GLY A 243 19.74 -0.41 7.72
C GLY A 243 19.50 -0.73 9.20
N ALA A 244 19.42 0.28 10.06
CA ALA A 244 19.14 0.13 11.49
C ALA A 244 17.66 -0.15 11.78
N VAL A 245 16.75 0.36 10.93
CA VAL A 245 15.30 0.18 11.07
C VAL A 245 14.85 -1.20 10.56
N LYS A 246 15.50 -1.70 9.50
CA LYS A 246 15.13 -2.95 8.82
C LYS A 246 14.84 -4.15 9.75
N PRO A 247 15.67 -4.50 10.75
CA PRO A 247 15.39 -5.64 11.63
C PRO A 247 14.10 -5.49 12.43
N PHE A 248 13.74 -4.26 12.80
CA PHE A 248 12.48 -3.98 13.50
C PHE A 248 11.28 -4.12 12.56
N ILE A 249 11.41 -3.75 11.29
CA ILE A 249 10.35 -3.99 10.30
C ILE A 249 10.15 -5.47 10.02
N ASP A 250 11.24 -6.26 9.99
CA ASP A 250 11.18 -7.72 9.85
C ASP A 250 10.47 -8.36 11.05
N ALA A 251 10.82 -7.92 12.27
CA ALA A 251 10.16 -8.35 13.50
C ALA A 251 8.69 -7.92 13.55
N LEU A 252 8.39 -6.69 13.15
CA LEU A 252 7.02 -6.15 13.06
C LEU A 252 6.18 -7.02 12.14
N GLY A 253 6.67 -7.33 10.93
CA GLY A 253 5.98 -8.19 9.99
C GLY A 253 5.65 -9.57 10.58
N THR A 254 6.55 -10.14 11.38
CA THR A 254 6.32 -11.44 12.02
C THR A 254 5.21 -11.36 13.09
N VAL A 255 5.29 -10.37 13.98
CA VAL A 255 4.34 -10.20 15.09
C VAL A 255 2.95 -9.85 14.56
N VAL A 256 2.85 -8.93 13.59
CA VAL A 256 1.55 -8.52 13.03
C VAL A 256 0.88 -9.67 12.29
N ARG A 257 1.63 -10.52 11.57
CA ARG A 257 1.06 -11.73 10.93
C ARG A 257 0.50 -12.73 11.95
N ASN A 258 1.18 -12.91 13.08
CA ASN A 258 0.70 -13.80 14.14
C ASN A 258 -0.56 -13.23 14.80
N TRP A 259 -0.60 -11.91 15.02
CA TRP A 259 -1.77 -11.22 15.51
C TRP A 259 -2.96 -11.37 14.56
N ASP A 260 -2.73 -11.05 13.28
CA ASP A 260 -3.73 -11.07 12.22
C ASP A 260 -4.33 -12.46 12.05
N LYS A 261 -3.50 -13.51 12.05
CA LYS A 261 -3.97 -14.89 11.97
C LYS A 261 -5.03 -15.23 13.01
N VAL A 262 -4.91 -14.71 14.24
CA VAL A 262 -5.89 -14.94 15.32
C VAL A 262 -7.09 -14.00 15.20
N ALA A 263 -6.89 -12.76 14.73
CA ALA A 263 -7.92 -11.75 14.58
C ALA A 263 -8.79 -11.92 13.33
N GLN A 264 -8.31 -12.60 12.30
CA GLN A 264 -8.97 -12.74 11.00
C GLN A 264 -10.44 -13.20 11.06
N PRO A 265 -10.83 -14.25 11.83
CA PRO A 265 -12.24 -14.62 11.92
C PRO A 265 -13.10 -13.50 12.57
N ILE A 266 -12.53 -12.69 13.44
CA ILE A 266 -13.22 -11.55 14.08
C ILE A 266 -13.36 -10.41 13.07
N GLN A 267 -12.31 -10.09 12.30
CA GLN A 267 -12.34 -9.09 11.23
C GLN A 267 -13.39 -9.44 10.17
N LEU A 268 -13.46 -10.69 9.73
CA LEU A 268 -14.46 -11.15 8.75
C LEU A 268 -15.90 -11.04 9.28
N SER A 269 -16.16 -11.45 10.52
CA SER A 269 -17.50 -11.34 11.14
C SER A 269 -17.90 -9.88 11.34
N THR A 270 -17.00 -9.03 11.84
CA THR A 270 -17.29 -7.60 12.04
C THR A 270 -17.54 -6.86 10.73
N GLN A 271 -16.76 -7.16 9.69
CA GLN A 271 -16.99 -6.66 8.33
C GLN A 271 -18.37 -7.08 7.80
N ALA A 272 -18.72 -8.36 7.91
CA ALA A 272 -20.02 -8.89 7.49
C ALA A 272 -21.21 -8.23 8.21
N ARG A 273 -21.00 -7.84 9.47
CA ARG A 273 -21.99 -7.16 10.31
C ARG A 273 -22.02 -5.64 10.08
N GLY A 274 -21.09 -5.09 9.29
CA GLY A 274 -20.96 -3.65 9.07
C GLY A 274 -20.54 -2.88 10.32
N ILE A 275 -19.82 -3.52 11.25
CA ILE A 275 -19.30 -2.91 12.48
C ILE A 275 -17.78 -2.86 12.45
N MET A 276 -17.19 -1.91 13.17
CA MET A 276 -15.73 -1.77 13.23
C MET A 276 -15.12 -2.59 14.36
N HIS A 277 -14.14 -3.44 14.03
CA HIS A 277 -13.29 -4.06 15.04
C HIS A 277 -12.21 -3.07 15.50
N THR A 278 -12.47 -2.38 16.62
CA THR A 278 -11.67 -1.24 17.10
C THR A 278 -10.18 -1.60 17.25
N SER A 279 -9.86 -2.77 17.83
CA SER A 279 -8.47 -3.17 18.03
C SER A 279 -7.69 -3.42 16.74
N SER A 280 -8.34 -3.92 15.67
CA SER A 280 -7.69 -4.03 14.35
C SER A 280 -7.35 -2.66 13.78
N TYR A 281 -8.29 -1.70 13.86
CA TYR A 281 -8.08 -0.35 13.36
C TYR A 281 -6.98 0.39 14.13
N GLU A 282 -6.99 0.35 15.46
CA GLU A 282 -5.95 0.99 16.29
C GLU A 282 -4.56 0.45 15.96
N LEU A 283 -4.42 -0.87 15.87
CA LEU A 283 -3.16 -1.51 15.52
C LEU A 283 -2.69 -1.09 14.13
N ALA A 284 -3.57 -1.18 13.13
CA ALA A 284 -3.21 -0.85 11.76
C ALA A 284 -2.86 0.63 11.56
N TYR A 285 -3.60 1.55 12.20
CA TYR A 285 -3.27 2.98 12.15
C TYR A 285 -1.93 3.29 12.85
N SER A 286 -1.59 2.58 13.93
CA SER A 286 -0.28 2.75 14.57
C SER A 286 0.88 2.31 13.68
N ILE A 287 0.70 1.21 12.92
CA ILE A 287 1.67 0.73 11.92
C ILE A 287 1.75 1.70 10.74
N ARG A 288 0.62 2.21 10.24
CA ARG A 288 0.57 3.24 9.19
C ARG A 288 1.30 4.51 9.62
N SER A 289 1.10 4.94 10.86
CA SER A 289 1.80 6.09 11.42
C SER A 289 3.31 5.91 11.41
N LEU A 290 3.83 4.70 11.68
CA LEU A 290 5.26 4.42 11.53
C LEU A 290 5.74 4.63 10.08
N ALA A 291 5.01 4.12 9.09
CA ALA A 291 5.37 4.30 7.68
C ALA A 291 5.46 5.79 7.30
N ILE A 292 4.46 6.57 7.74
CA ILE A 292 4.42 8.02 7.51
C ILE A 292 5.61 8.71 8.20
N ASP A 293 5.91 8.36 9.44
CA ASP A 293 7.03 8.96 10.19
C ASP A 293 8.39 8.65 9.56
N LEU A 294 8.60 7.41 9.12
CA LEU A 294 9.84 6.97 8.47
C LEU A 294 10.07 7.70 7.15
N PHE A 295 9.01 7.91 6.36
CA PHE A 295 9.12 8.66 5.12
C PHE A 295 9.31 10.16 5.38
N ASN A 296 8.39 10.80 6.10
CA ASN A 296 8.35 12.26 6.21
C ASN A 296 9.54 12.84 6.98
N ASN A 297 10.04 12.14 8.00
CA ASN A 297 11.09 12.68 8.87
C ASN A 297 12.49 12.16 8.53
N TYR A 298 12.61 11.03 7.83
CA TYR A 298 13.89 10.35 7.61
C TYR A 298 14.15 9.93 6.16
N ASP A 299 13.24 10.25 5.24
CA ASP A 299 13.31 9.90 3.82
C ASP A 299 13.47 8.40 3.53
N GLN A 300 13.01 7.55 4.46
CA GLN A 300 13.16 6.09 4.36
C GLN A 300 12.07 5.47 3.49
N LEU A 301 12.13 5.75 2.19
CA LEU A 301 11.14 5.32 1.20
C LEU A 301 10.98 3.79 1.16
N THR A 302 12.10 3.04 1.24
CA THR A 302 12.06 1.57 1.14
C THR A 302 11.30 0.95 2.30
N GLN A 303 11.59 1.37 3.53
CA GLN A 303 10.91 0.82 4.72
C GLN A 303 9.45 1.24 4.76
N SER A 304 9.14 2.46 4.32
CA SER A 304 7.76 2.96 4.25
C SER A 304 6.92 2.15 3.26
N GLN A 305 7.44 1.86 2.07
CA GLN A 305 6.80 0.98 1.09
C GLN A 305 6.57 -0.43 1.64
N ARG A 306 7.55 -1.00 2.37
CA ARG A 306 7.41 -2.33 3.00
C ARG A 306 6.29 -2.37 4.02
N ILE A 307 6.18 -1.34 4.87
CA ILE A 307 5.12 -1.25 5.89
C ILE A 307 3.76 -1.07 5.20
N THR A 308 3.66 -0.20 4.20
CA THR A 308 2.42 -0.02 3.42
C THR A 308 2.00 -1.33 2.74
N GLY A 309 2.95 -2.09 2.18
CA GLY A 309 2.68 -3.41 1.62
C GLY A 309 2.16 -4.41 2.66
N LEU A 310 2.75 -4.44 3.86
CA LEU A 310 2.27 -5.26 4.98
C LEU A 310 0.82 -4.90 5.37
N LEU A 311 0.48 -3.62 5.39
CA LEU A 311 -0.88 -3.16 5.69
C LEU A 311 -1.90 -3.61 4.64
N ARG A 312 -1.56 -3.54 3.34
CA ARG A 312 -2.43 -4.02 2.25
C ARG A 312 -2.71 -5.51 2.37
N GLU A 313 -1.70 -6.26 2.77
CA GLU A 313 -1.79 -7.71 2.88
C GLU A 313 -2.64 -8.18 4.06
N LEU A 314 -2.49 -7.54 5.23
CA LEU A 314 -3.04 -8.06 6.49
C LEU A 314 -4.34 -7.41 6.94
N PHE A 315 -4.74 -6.28 6.35
CA PHE A 315 -5.92 -5.55 6.82
C PHE A 315 -6.91 -5.24 5.69
N SER A 316 -7.00 -6.14 4.71
CA SER A 316 -7.90 -6.00 3.55
C SER A 316 -9.38 -5.94 3.93
N GLU A 317 -9.73 -6.52 5.07
CA GLU A 317 -11.05 -6.62 5.69
C GLU A 317 -11.49 -5.32 6.37
N LEU A 318 -10.64 -4.28 6.39
CA LEU A 318 -10.92 -2.97 7.00
C LEU A 318 -11.13 -1.90 5.92
N PRO A 319 -12.38 -1.63 5.45
CA PRO A 319 -12.62 -0.83 4.24
C PRO A 319 -12.00 0.57 4.26
N GLU A 320 -12.21 1.30 5.37
CA GLU A 320 -11.69 2.67 5.53
C GLU A 320 -10.15 2.72 5.55
N LEU A 321 -9.50 1.70 6.11
CA LEU A 321 -8.05 1.63 6.12
C LEU A 321 -7.53 1.28 4.73
N THR A 322 -8.13 0.29 4.06
CA THR A 322 -7.72 -0.15 2.72
C THR A 322 -7.66 1.04 1.75
N GLU A 323 -8.68 1.90 1.74
CA GLU A 323 -8.66 3.11 0.90
C GLU A 323 -7.45 4.03 1.20
N ARG A 324 -7.15 4.25 2.49
CA ARG A 324 -6.00 5.08 2.90
C ARG A 324 -4.67 4.46 2.52
N VAL A 325 -4.53 3.15 2.69
CA VAL A 325 -3.29 2.44 2.38
C VAL A 325 -3.06 2.39 0.86
N GLU A 326 -4.10 2.31 0.04
CA GLU A 326 -4.00 2.43 -1.43
C GLU A 326 -3.55 3.84 -1.87
N GLN A 327 -4.06 4.89 -1.21
CA GLN A 327 -3.60 6.27 -1.43
C GLN A 327 -2.11 6.42 -1.07
N ASP A 328 -1.70 5.89 0.08
CA ASP A 328 -0.30 5.92 0.52
C ASP A 328 0.61 5.15 -0.45
N ALA A 329 0.19 3.96 -0.91
CA ALA A 329 0.95 3.15 -1.86
C ALA A 329 1.17 3.90 -3.18
N THR A 330 0.11 4.51 -3.72
CA THR A 330 0.18 5.31 -4.95
C THR A 330 1.10 6.52 -4.79
N ALA A 331 1.03 7.21 -3.65
CA ALA A 331 1.90 8.35 -3.38
C ALA A 331 3.38 7.96 -3.34
N LEU A 332 3.71 6.87 -2.63
CA LEU A 332 5.08 6.35 -2.53
C LEU A 332 5.61 5.84 -3.88
N GLU A 333 4.76 5.23 -4.72
CA GLU A 333 5.13 4.79 -6.06
C GLU A 333 5.44 5.98 -6.98
N ASN A 334 4.63 7.03 -6.95
CA ASN A 334 4.89 8.25 -7.72
C ASN A 334 6.21 8.90 -7.31
N ILE A 335 6.50 8.98 -6.01
CA ILE A 335 7.78 9.50 -5.50
C ILE A 335 8.96 8.66 -6.00
N PHE A 336 8.84 7.33 -5.94
CA PHE A 336 9.87 6.41 -6.43
C PHE A 336 10.14 6.61 -7.93
N ASN A 337 9.09 6.67 -8.73
CA ASN A 337 9.19 6.86 -10.17
C ASN A 337 9.81 8.22 -10.52
N ASN A 338 9.42 9.29 -9.84
CA ASN A 338 10.00 10.61 -10.04
C ASN A 338 11.50 10.62 -9.73
N ARG A 339 11.93 10.02 -8.62
CA ARG A 339 13.37 9.91 -8.29
C ARG A 339 14.15 9.16 -9.36
N GLN A 340 13.63 8.04 -9.84
CA GLN A 340 14.29 7.29 -10.91
C GLN A 340 14.39 8.09 -12.22
N GLN A 341 13.34 8.83 -12.58
CA GLN A 341 13.36 9.68 -13.78
C GLN A 341 14.36 10.84 -13.63
N ASP A 342 14.42 11.47 -12.47
CA ASP A 342 15.36 12.55 -12.19
C ASP A 342 16.81 12.06 -12.21
N GLU A 343 17.08 10.91 -11.61
CA GLU A 343 18.39 10.27 -11.70
C GLU A 343 18.75 9.88 -13.14
N ALA A 344 17.81 9.29 -13.90
CA ALA A 344 18.03 8.93 -15.28
C ALA A 344 18.34 10.17 -16.13
N ARG A 345 17.54 11.23 -15.99
CA ARG A 345 17.76 12.52 -16.66
C ARG A 345 19.12 13.12 -16.30
N THR A 346 19.49 13.06 -15.03
CA THR A 346 20.81 13.54 -14.56
C THR A 346 21.94 12.75 -15.18
N ARG A 347 21.83 11.41 -15.25
CA ARG A 347 22.81 10.53 -15.90
C ARG A 347 22.90 10.77 -17.41
N GLU A 348 21.76 10.89 -18.09
CA GLU A 348 21.70 11.20 -19.53
C GLU A 348 22.35 12.56 -19.84
N TRP A 349 22.05 13.59 -19.04
CA TRP A 349 22.69 14.89 -19.16
C TRP A 349 24.20 14.79 -18.93
N ALA A 350 24.63 14.10 -17.87
CA ALA A 350 26.05 13.91 -17.56
C ALA A 350 26.79 13.21 -18.72
N GLN A 351 26.21 12.16 -19.31
CA GLN A 351 26.77 11.49 -20.49
C GLN A 351 26.80 12.40 -21.71
N ALA A 352 25.75 13.19 -21.93
CA ALA A 352 25.65 14.09 -23.07
C ALA A 352 26.75 15.17 -23.07
N ILE A 353 27.08 15.72 -21.89
CA ILE A 353 28.13 16.74 -21.78
C ILE A 353 29.54 16.17 -21.64
N THR A 354 29.70 14.94 -21.13
CA THR A 354 31.02 14.37 -20.86
C THR A 354 31.83 14.22 -22.15
N TYR A 355 33.06 14.75 -22.13
CA TYR A 355 34.02 14.67 -23.23
C TYR A 355 35.45 14.79 -22.71
N ARG A 356 36.35 14.04 -23.34
CA ARG A 356 37.77 14.05 -23.02
C ARG A 356 38.58 13.94 -24.30
N VAL A 357 39.52 14.85 -24.50
CA VAL A 357 40.40 14.82 -25.67
C VAL A 357 41.82 15.28 -25.33
N GLU A 358 42.82 14.61 -25.90
CA GLU A 358 44.22 15.03 -25.84
C GLU A 358 44.57 15.96 -27.01
N LEU A 359 45.06 17.14 -26.68
CA LEU A 359 45.39 18.21 -27.62
C LEU A 359 46.89 18.53 -27.53
N GLY A 360 47.54 18.68 -28.68
CA GLY A 360 48.99 18.92 -28.78
C GLY A 360 49.71 17.89 -29.67
N THR A 361 50.85 18.28 -30.23
CA THR A 361 51.67 17.44 -31.14
C THR A 361 52.89 16.84 -30.44
N ILE A 362 53.63 17.65 -29.66
CA ILE A 362 54.84 17.23 -28.93
C ILE A 362 54.58 17.20 -27.42
N PHE A 363 53.92 18.22 -26.88
CA PHE A 363 53.40 18.25 -25.51
C PHE A 363 51.89 18.16 -25.55
N LYS A 364 51.32 17.12 -24.93
CA LYS A 364 49.88 16.89 -24.92
C LYS A 364 49.26 17.38 -23.62
N HIS A 365 48.14 18.08 -23.72
CA HIS A 365 47.29 18.44 -22.60
C HIS A 365 45.89 17.86 -22.81
N THR A 366 45.23 17.45 -21.72
CA THR A 366 43.87 16.94 -21.78
C THR A 366 42.88 18.08 -21.55
N LEU A 367 41.94 18.24 -22.47
CA LEU A 367 40.72 18.99 -22.23
C LEU A 367 39.65 18.01 -21.74
N THR A 368 39.07 18.27 -20.57
CA THR A 368 37.93 17.52 -20.05
C THR A 368 36.74 18.44 -19.86
N LEU A 369 35.56 17.96 -20.23
CA LEU A 369 34.26 18.53 -19.88
C LEU A 369 33.45 17.41 -19.22
N SER A 370 32.88 17.67 -18.05
CA SER A 370 32.02 16.74 -17.33
C SER A 370 31.13 17.53 -16.34
N PRO A 371 30.20 16.89 -15.61
CA PRO A 371 29.40 17.57 -14.58
C PRO A 371 30.23 18.36 -13.55
N GLU A 372 31.46 17.88 -13.32
CA GLU A 372 32.45 18.48 -12.44
C GLU A 372 33.02 19.83 -12.92
N GLY A 373 32.86 20.17 -14.20
CA GLY A 373 33.43 21.38 -14.81
C GLY A 373 34.23 21.13 -16.08
N LEU A 374 34.80 22.22 -16.61
CA LEU A 374 35.85 22.15 -17.63
C LEU A 374 37.23 22.12 -16.98
N ALA A 375 38.15 21.33 -17.50
CA ALA A 375 39.54 21.37 -17.07
C ALA A 375 40.52 21.41 -18.24
N TRP A 376 41.55 22.25 -18.11
CA TRP A 376 42.60 22.48 -19.11
C TRP A 376 43.89 22.91 -18.41
N LYS A 377 45.03 22.29 -18.79
CA LYS A 377 46.38 22.62 -18.28
C LYS A 377 46.40 22.83 -16.76
N ASP A 378 45.97 21.80 -16.03
CA ASP A 378 45.92 21.74 -14.55
C ASP A 378 44.97 22.73 -13.86
N THR A 379 44.19 23.50 -14.63
CA THR A 379 43.17 24.41 -14.11
C THR A 379 41.78 23.81 -14.32
N ARG A 380 40.90 23.92 -13.31
CA ARG A 380 39.52 23.45 -13.37
C ARG A 380 38.54 24.58 -13.10
N TYR A 381 37.48 24.61 -13.90
CA TYR A 381 36.42 25.59 -13.90
C TYR A 381 35.08 24.87 -13.64
N PRO A 382 34.54 24.91 -12.41
CA PRO A 382 33.21 24.39 -12.12
C PRO A 382 32.17 24.98 -13.08
N LEU A 383 31.21 24.17 -13.55
CA LEU A 383 30.25 24.62 -14.58
C LEU A 383 29.48 25.88 -14.15
N GLU A 384 29.17 26.01 -12.86
CA GLU A 384 28.49 27.15 -12.25
C GLU A 384 29.33 28.43 -12.20
N ALA A 385 30.67 28.31 -12.12
CA ALA A 385 31.58 29.44 -12.00
C ALA A 385 31.92 30.09 -13.35
N ILE A 386 31.66 29.41 -14.47
CA ILE A 386 32.03 29.91 -15.80
C ILE A 386 31.18 31.15 -16.14
N THR A 387 31.79 32.30 -16.36
CA THR A 387 31.06 33.53 -16.73
C THR A 387 31.28 33.93 -18.18
N ARG A 388 32.26 33.30 -18.85
CA ARG A 388 32.60 33.61 -20.25
C ARG A 388 32.92 32.37 -21.07
N ILE A 389 32.40 32.34 -22.29
CA ILE A 389 32.79 31.39 -23.34
C ILE A 389 32.93 32.11 -24.68
N ARG A 390 33.87 31.67 -25.52
CA ARG A 390 34.05 32.17 -26.89
C ARG A 390 34.71 31.11 -27.77
N TRP A 391 34.40 31.09 -29.06
CA TRP A 391 35.00 30.15 -29.99
C TRP A 391 34.92 30.64 -31.42
N GLY A 392 35.80 30.17 -32.29
CA GLY A 392 35.76 30.49 -33.71
C GLY A 392 36.87 29.82 -34.49
N SER A 393 36.90 30.07 -35.79
CA SER A 393 37.91 29.52 -36.70
C SER A 393 38.55 30.59 -37.57
N VAL A 394 39.83 30.41 -37.88
CA VAL A 394 40.61 31.28 -38.76
C VAL A 394 41.20 30.43 -39.87
N ARG A 395 40.81 30.72 -41.12
CA ARG A 395 41.34 30.05 -42.30
C ARG A 395 42.60 30.75 -42.76
N HIS A 396 43.70 30.02 -42.85
CA HIS A 396 45.00 30.54 -43.28
C HIS A 396 45.21 30.33 -44.77
N SER A 397 45.86 31.29 -45.42
CA SER A 397 46.32 31.14 -46.80
C SER A 397 47.66 31.85 -47.00
N ILE A 398 48.52 31.28 -47.84
CA ILE A 398 49.78 31.89 -48.27
C ILE A 398 49.69 32.05 -49.79
N ASN A 399 49.80 33.27 -50.29
CA ASN A 399 49.66 33.59 -51.73
C ASN A 399 48.36 33.03 -52.35
N GLY A 400 47.25 33.06 -51.61
CA GLY A 400 45.95 32.55 -52.05
C GLY A 400 45.77 31.03 -51.95
N ILE A 401 46.80 30.27 -51.53
CA ILE A 401 46.72 28.82 -51.33
C ILE A 401 46.32 28.54 -49.87
N PRO A 402 45.20 27.83 -49.60
CA PRO A 402 44.79 27.48 -48.25
C PRO A 402 45.83 26.60 -47.55
N THR A 403 46.26 27.00 -46.35
CA THR A 403 47.27 26.29 -45.55
C THR A 403 46.69 25.59 -44.32
N GLY A 404 45.38 25.68 -44.12
CA GLY A 404 44.64 25.01 -43.05
C GLY A 404 43.75 25.99 -42.28
N THR A 405 43.05 25.46 -41.27
CA THR A 405 42.17 26.23 -40.39
C THR A 405 42.59 26.03 -38.94
N SER A 406 42.77 27.12 -38.21
CA SER A 406 42.95 27.10 -36.75
C SER A 406 41.61 27.30 -36.07
N TYR A 407 41.29 26.46 -35.09
CA TYR A 407 40.11 26.59 -34.27
C TYR A 407 40.49 27.05 -32.86
N THR A 408 39.80 28.06 -32.34
CA THR A 408 40.02 28.61 -30.99
C THR A 408 38.77 28.39 -30.16
N LEU A 409 38.96 27.94 -28.92
CA LEU A 409 37.94 27.83 -27.89
C LEU A 409 38.49 28.47 -26.63
N ALA A 410 37.70 29.29 -25.94
CA ALA A 410 38.06 29.79 -24.63
C ALA A 410 36.85 29.79 -23.69
N PHE A 411 37.13 29.57 -22.42
CA PHE A 411 36.17 29.57 -21.33
C PHE A 411 36.85 30.05 -20.06
N GLY A 412 36.10 30.69 -19.17
CA GLY A 412 36.67 31.25 -17.94
C GLY A 412 35.62 31.64 -16.93
N ASP A 413 36.09 31.92 -15.72
CA ASP A 413 35.33 32.50 -14.62
C ASP A 413 35.69 33.98 -14.47
N ASP A 414 35.44 34.56 -13.29
CA ASP A 414 35.77 35.96 -13.00
C ASP A 414 37.25 36.19 -12.69
N GLN A 415 38.04 35.13 -12.49
CA GLN A 415 39.45 35.20 -12.08
C GLN A 415 40.41 34.85 -13.20
N SER A 416 40.04 33.91 -14.07
CA SER A 416 40.92 33.39 -15.11
C SER A 416 40.18 32.92 -16.36
N GLU A 417 40.92 32.81 -17.45
CA GLU A 417 40.44 32.28 -18.72
C GLU A 417 41.42 31.23 -19.26
N ALA A 418 40.86 30.12 -19.74
CA ALA A 418 41.58 29.11 -20.49
C ALA A 418 41.36 29.33 -21.99
N ILE A 419 42.44 29.31 -22.77
CA ILE A 419 42.41 29.33 -24.23
C ILE A 419 42.95 28.00 -24.76
N VAL A 420 42.19 27.39 -25.67
CA VAL A 420 42.45 26.09 -26.29
C VAL A 420 42.51 26.29 -27.81
N GLU A 421 43.65 25.95 -28.40
CA GLU A 421 43.86 25.98 -29.84
C GLU A 421 43.83 24.55 -30.42
N LEU A 422 42.99 24.34 -31.42
CA LEU A 422 42.82 23.06 -32.12
C LEU A 422 43.23 23.23 -33.59
N GLY A 423 44.49 22.95 -33.93
CA GLY A 423 44.97 23.02 -35.31
C GLY A 423 44.40 21.91 -36.18
N GLY A 424 43.63 22.24 -37.23
CA GLY A 424 43.17 21.30 -38.26
C GLY A 424 42.21 20.19 -37.79
N ARG A 425 41.61 20.30 -36.60
CA ARG A 425 40.76 19.27 -35.98
C ARG A 425 39.29 19.74 -35.90
N GLU A 426 38.66 19.93 -37.05
CA GLU A 426 37.28 20.47 -37.16
C GLU A 426 36.24 19.61 -36.44
N GLU A 427 36.27 18.29 -36.62
CA GLU A 427 35.31 17.37 -35.99
C GLU A 427 35.37 17.43 -34.45
N ILE A 428 36.60 17.47 -33.90
CA ILE A 428 36.82 17.59 -32.45
C ILE A 428 36.33 18.95 -31.97
N PHE A 429 36.60 20.02 -32.71
CA PHE A 429 36.12 21.36 -32.37
C PHE A 429 34.59 21.43 -32.33
N ALA A 430 33.91 20.91 -33.35
CA ALA A 430 32.45 20.87 -33.41
C ALA A 430 31.84 20.12 -32.22
N GLN A 431 32.40 18.95 -31.87
CA GLN A 431 31.96 18.18 -30.70
C GLN A 431 32.14 18.94 -29.38
N ILE A 432 33.27 19.63 -29.20
CA ILE A 432 33.51 20.40 -27.97
C ILE A 432 32.53 21.56 -27.87
N VAL A 433 32.31 22.32 -28.96
CA VAL A 433 31.38 23.45 -28.97
C VAL A 433 29.96 23.01 -28.66
N GLU A 434 29.49 21.92 -29.27
CA GLU A 434 28.15 21.38 -29.00
C GLU A 434 27.98 21.04 -27.52
N LYS A 435 28.95 20.32 -26.94
CA LYS A 435 28.89 19.92 -25.53
C LYS A 435 29.06 21.09 -24.58
N LEU A 436 29.91 22.06 -24.90
CA LEU A 436 30.08 23.30 -24.14
C LEU A 436 28.76 24.10 -24.11
N TRP A 437 28.08 24.21 -25.25
CA TRP A 437 26.78 24.87 -25.33
C TRP A 437 25.74 24.19 -24.43
N ARG A 438 25.69 22.84 -24.45
CA ARG A 438 24.80 22.05 -23.59
C ARG A 438 25.14 22.21 -22.10
N ALA A 439 26.42 22.36 -21.75
CA ALA A 439 26.89 22.43 -20.38
C ALA A 439 26.72 23.83 -19.75
N VAL A 440 27.02 24.91 -20.49
CA VAL A 440 27.02 26.28 -19.94
C VAL A 440 26.33 27.33 -20.81
N GLY A 441 26.20 27.12 -22.12
CA GLY A 441 25.64 28.11 -23.04
C GLY A 441 24.22 28.53 -22.69
N LYS A 442 23.35 27.57 -22.35
CA LYS A 442 21.97 27.87 -21.92
C LYS A 442 21.92 28.67 -20.62
N ARG A 443 22.77 28.34 -19.64
CA ARG A 443 22.83 29.07 -18.36
C ARG A 443 23.26 30.51 -18.60
N LEU A 444 24.34 30.73 -19.35
CA LEU A 444 24.82 32.08 -19.67
C LEU A 444 23.80 32.92 -20.44
N LEU A 445 22.97 32.28 -21.29
CA LEU A 445 21.85 32.96 -21.93
C LEU A 445 20.80 33.43 -20.92
N ILE A 446 20.40 32.56 -19.98
CA ILE A 446 19.46 32.93 -18.90
C ILE A 446 20.06 34.03 -18.03
N ASP A 447 21.33 33.93 -17.66
CA ASP A 447 22.04 34.94 -16.86
C ASP A 447 22.07 36.30 -17.57
N LEU A 448 22.35 36.33 -18.88
CA LEU A 448 22.31 37.54 -19.71
C LEU A 448 20.91 38.17 -19.68
N LEU A 449 19.87 37.39 -19.96
CA LEU A 449 18.50 37.89 -20.00
C LEU A 449 18.01 38.37 -18.63
N GLY A 450 18.36 37.66 -17.56
CA GLY A 450 18.02 38.04 -16.18
C GLY A 450 18.71 39.35 -15.76
N ALA A 451 19.97 39.54 -16.15
CA ALA A 451 20.69 40.78 -15.91
C ALA A 451 20.04 41.98 -16.63
N LEU A 452 19.54 41.78 -17.86
CA LEU A 452 18.82 42.82 -18.60
C LEU A 452 17.45 43.12 -17.98
N GLN A 453 16.70 42.09 -17.57
CA GLN A 453 15.39 42.23 -16.90
C GLN A 453 15.50 43.04 -15.60
N ALA A 454 16.60 42.87 -14.85
CA ALA A 454 16.89 43.63 -13.65
C ALA A 454 17.26 45.11 -13.91
N GLY A 455 17.19 45.57 -15.16
CA GLY A 455 17.58 46.92 -15.58
C GLY A 455 19.09 47.11 -15.79
N GLY A 456 19.84 46.01 -15.80
CA GLY A 456 21.28 46.00 -16.05
C GLY A 456 21.63 46.34 -17.50
N GLN A 457 22.94 46.53 -17.74
CA GLN A 457 23.49 46.77 -19.07
C GLN A 457 24.69 45.87 -19.24
N VAL A 458 24.79 45.20 -20.38
CA VAL A 458 25.87 44.25 -20.66
C VAL A 458 26.68 44.76 -21.85
N ARG A 459 27.99 44.88 -21.65
CA ARG A 459 28.90 45.38 -22.67
C ARG A 459 29.51 44.21 -23.44
N PHE A 460 29.44 44.29 -24.77
CA PHE A 460 30.13 43.41 -25.71
C PHE A 460 30.98 44.32 -26.60
N GLY A 461 32.27 44.44 -26.29
CA GLY A 461 33.17 45.29 -27.08
C GLY A 461 32.76 46.75 -27.06
N GLU A 462 32.46 47.28 -28.25
CA GLU A 462 31.93 48.64 -28.43
C GLU A 462 30.40 48.73 -28.30
N ALA A 463 29.70 47.59 -28.25
CA ALA A 463 28.26 47.53 -28.07
C ALA A 463 27.87 47.56 -26.59
N LEU A 464 26.84 48.35 -26.28
CA LEU A 464 26.21 48.34 -24.96
C LEU A 464 24.76 47.87 -25.10
N ILE A 465 24.49 46.68 -24.56
CA ILE A 465 23.18 46.01 -24.62
C ILE A 465 22.35 46.41 -23.42
N ARG A 466 21.12 46.83 -23.68
CA ARG A 466 20.07 47.11 -22.71
C ARG A 466 18.86 46.27 -23.06
N ASP A 467 17.94 46.13 -22.13
CA ASP A 467 16.77 45.29 -22.37
C ASP A 467 15.94 45.75 -23.59
N SER A 468 15.82 47.06 -23.79
CA SER A 468 15.04 47.67 -24.87
C SER A 468 15.80 47.91 -26.19
N GLY A 469 17.11 47.62 -26.26
CA GLY A 469 17.91 47.92 -27.46
C GLY A 469 19.42 47.91 -27.25
N VAL A 470 20.14 48.40 -28.25
CA VAL A 470 21.61 48.40 -28.30
C VAL A 470 22.14 49.80 -28.59
N THR A 471 23.30 50.13 -28.02
CA THR A 471 24.09 51.29 -28.45
C THR A 471 25.13 50.86 -29.48
N LEU A 472 25.00 51.38 -30.69
CA LEU A 472 25.91 51.17 -31.83
C LEU A 472 26.87 52.34 -31.99
N ILE A 473 27.90 52.17 -32.81
CA ILE A 473 28.87 53.21 -33.12
C ILE A 473 28.71 53.69 -34.57
N LYS A 474 28.57 55.01 -34.75
CA LYS A 474 28.60 55.66 -36.07
C LYS A 474 30.02 56.03 -36.46
N HIS A 475 30.53 55.37 -37.48
CA HIS A 475 31.88 55.56 -37.99
C HIS A 475 31.96 56.79 -38.90
N LYS A 476 32.75 57.79 -38.51
CA LYS A 476 32.95 59.05 -39.25
C LYS A 476 34.39 59.13 -39.76
N LEU A 477 34.57 59.61 -41.01
CA LEU A 477 35.88 59.66 -41.67
C LEU A 477 36.81 60.76 -41.13
N LEU A 478 36.26 61.84 -40.56
CA LEU A 478 37.00 63.05 -40.16
C LEU A 478 36.55 63.63 -38.81
N ALA A 479 35.74 62.90 -38.03
CA ALA A 479 35.23 63.34 -36.73
C ALA A 479 35.19 62.15 -35.76
N ALA A 480 35.08 62.42 -34.46
CA ALA A 480 34.95 61.37 -33.46
C ALA A 480 33.70 60.52 -33.72
N ASN A 481 33.85 59.21 -33.51
CA ASN A 481 32.76 58.25 -33.58
C ASN A 481 31.66 58.61 -32.56
N GLU A 482 30.41 58.41 -32.96
CA GLU A 482 29.25 58.82 -32.18
C GLU A 482 28.44 57.60 -31.74
N PRO A 483 28.13 57.43 -30.44
CA PRO A 483 27.25 56.36 -29.98
C PRO A 483 25.80 56.67 -30.34
N ILE A 484 25.12 55.70 -30.96
CA ILE A 484 23.72 55.80 -31.38
C ILE A 484 22.93 54.67 -30.74
N HIS A 485 21.91 55.01 -29.95
CA HIS A 485 20.98 54.02 -29.43
C HIS A 485 19.96 53.62 -30.51
N CYS A 486 19.80 52.32 -30.71
CA CYS A 486 18.81 51.73 -31.59
C CYS A 486 17.96 50.72 -30.80
N SER A 487 16.64 50.78 -30.97
CA SER A 487 15.74 49.72 -30.50
C SER A 487 15.97 48.44 -31.30
N TRP A 488 15.48 47.31 -30.79
CA TRP A 488 15.60 46.02 -31.48
C TRP A 488 14.95 46.00 -32.87
N GLN A 489 13.93 46.84 -33.11
CA GLN A 489 13.26 46.93 -34.42
C GLN A 489 14.05 47.74 -35.45
N GLN A 490 14.99 48.58 -35.02
CA GLN A 490 15.77 49.49 -35.88
C GLN A 490 17.10 48.89 -36.34
N ILE A 491 17.39 47.65 -35.95
CA ILE A 491 18.65 46.98 -36.25
C ILE A 491 18.47 45.81 -37.22
N HIS A 492 19.57 45.39 -37.83
CA HIS A 492 19.70 44.12 -38.51
C HIS A 492 21.02 43.46 -38.08
N ILE A 493 21.11 42.15 -38.26
CA ILE A 493 22.26 41.35 -37.83
C ILE A 493 22.82 40.55 -39.01
N TRP A 494 24.13 40.40 -39.07
CA TRP A 494 24.81 39.56 -40.04
C TRP A 494 26.15 39.04 -39.49
N THR A 495 26.78 38.13 -40.23
CA THR A 495 28.06 37.55 -39.86
C THR A 495 29.04 37.73 -41.01
N SER A 496 30.22 38.26 -40.72
CA SER A 496 31.28 38.44 -41.72
C SER A 496 32.64 38.42 -41.03
N ASP A 497 33.66 37.87 -41.69
CA ASP A 497 35.05 37.91 -41.23
C ASP A 497 35.27 37.51 -39.76
N GLY A 498 34.59 36.44 -39.31
CA GLY A 498 34.73 35.93 -37.94
C GLY A 498 34.14 36.84 -36.85
N SER A 499 33.25 37.75 -37.24
CA SER A 499 32.56 38.66 -36.31
C SER A 499 31.04 38.65 -36.52
N PHE A 500 30.31 38.81 -35.43
CA PHE A 500 28.88 39.08 -35.39
C PHE A 500 28.63 40.58 -35.47
N TYR A 501 27.87 41.01 -36.47
CA TYR A 501 27.60 42.42 -36.68
C TYR A 501 26.16 42.77 -36.30
N ILE A 502 26.03 43.94 -35.67
CA ILE A 502 24.75 44.60 -35.42
C ILE A 502 24.83 45.99 -36.04
N GLY A 503 23.89 46.31 -36.93
CA GLY A 503 23.87 47.58 -37.65
C GLY A 503 22.49 48.21 -37.69
N ALA A 504 22.44 49.54 -37.76
CA ALA A 504 21.19 50.26 -37.99
C ALA A 504 20.66 49.95 -39.40
N GLN A 505 19.34 49.75 -39.55
CA GLN A 505 18.73 49.46 -40.85
C GLN A 505 18.90 50.63 -41.84
N ASP A 506 18.78 51.87 -41.35
CA ASP A 506 18.75 53.07 -42.17
C ASP A 506 20.10 53.79 -42.30
N ASP A 507 21.16 53.32 -41.63
CA ASP A 507 22.48 53.96 -41.65
C ASP A 507 23.63 52.95 -41.70
N LYS A 508 24.17 52.73 -42.90
CA LYS A 508 25.29 51.81 -43.16
C LYS A 508 26.59 52.16 -42.43
N LYS A 509 26.73 53.39 -41.90
CA LYS A 509 27.90 53.80 -41.12
C LYS A 509 27.74 53.53 -39.62
N THR A 510 26.56 53.10 -39.19
CA THR A 510 26.24 52.86 -37.78
C THR A 510 26.15 51.35 -37.52
N TYR A 511 27.25 50.79 -37.02
CA TYR A 511 27.36 49.36 -36.74
C TYR A 511 28.46 49.07 -35.71
N VAL A 512 28.38 47.88 -35.12
CA VAL A 512 29.42 47.27 -34.30
C VAL A 512 29.73 45.87 -34.85
N GLY A 513 30.99 45.49 -34.86
CA GLY A 513 31.45 44.14 -35.20
C GLY A 513 32.05 43.49 -33.95
N LEU A 514 31.46 42.39 -33.51
CA LEU A 514 31.83 41.69 -32.29
C LEU A 514 32.55 40.39 -32.65
N SER A 515 33.83 40.27 -32.31
CA SER A 515 34.63 39.10 -32.70
C SER A 515 34.21 37.84 -31.94
N TYR A 516 33.95 36.75 -32.65
CA TYR A 516 33.66 35.45 -32.03
C TYR A 516 34.84 34.86 -31.25
N ILE A 517 36.06 35.29 -31.56
CA ILE A 517 37.29 34.81 -30.93
C ILE A 517 37.78 35.79 -29.88
N HIS A 518 37.63 37.10 -30.04
CA HIS A 518 38.22 38.06 -29.08
C HIS A 518 37.24 38.56 -28.03
N GLU A 519 35.94 38.46 -28.27
CA GLU A 519 34.94 38.93 -27.32
C GLU A 519 34.18 37.77 -26.66
N PRO A 520 34.03 37.81 -25.33
CA PRO A 520 33.30 36.78 -24.60
C PRO A 520 31.81 36.84 -24.92
N ASN A 521 31.17 35.67 -24.91
CA ASN A 521 29.72 35.50 -24.96
C ASN A 521 29.02 36.07 -26.20
N VAL A 522 29.74 36.43 -27.27
CA VAL A 522 29.13 36.90 -28.53
C VAL A 522 28.14 35.89 -29.09
N HIS A 523 28.46 34.59 -29.03
CA HIS A 523 27.54 33.50 -29.41
C HIS A 523 26.25 33.47 -28.57
N ILE A 524 26.33 33.86 -27.29
CA ILE A 524 25.16 33.95 -26.39
C ILE A 524 24.26 35.11 -26.83
N LEU A 525 24.84 36.28 -27.06
CA LEU A 525 24.12 37.47 -27.52
C LEU A 525 23.49 37.24 -28.90
N GLU A 526 24.24 36.68 -29.84
CA GLU A 526 23.72 36.35 -31.16
C GLU A 526 22.51 35.41 -31.06
N GLN A 527 22.59 34.36 -30.24
CA GLN A 527 21.49 33.44 -30.04
C GLN A 527 20.26 34.14 -29.46
N ALA A 528 20.43 35.02 -28.47
CA ALA A 528 19.35 35.83 -27.91
C ALA A 528 18.66 36.67 -29.00
N LEU A 529 19.44 37.40 -29.80
CA LEU A 529 18.91 38.27 -30.86
C LEU A 529 18.24 37.47 -32.00
N ARG A 530 18.80 36.32 -32.39
CA ARG A 530 18.18 35.45 -33.38
C ARG A 530 16.86 34.87 -32.90
N LEU A 531 16.75 34.55 -31.60
CA LEU A 531 15.47 34.13 -31.00
C LEU A 531 14.47 35.29 -30.96
N ALA A 532 14.92 36.48 -30.58
CA ALA A 532 14.07 37.67 -30.56
C ALA A 532 13.55 38.04 -31.96
N PHE A 533 14.38 37.94 -32.99
CA PHE A 533 13.98 38.27 -34.37
C PHE A 533 12.95 37.30 -34.96
N LYS A 534 12.84 36.09 -34.43
CA LYS A 534 11.73 35.17 -34.76
C LYS A 534 10.39 35.61 -34.15
N ARG A 535 10.41 36.64 -33.29
CA ARG A 535 9.27 37.16 -32.52
C ARG A 535 9.19 38.68 -32.67
N PRO A 536 8.68 39.19 -33.80
CA PRO A 536 8.70 40.63 -34.12
C PRO A 536 7.89 41.51 -33.16
N THR A 537 7.08 40.92 -32.27
CA THR A 537 6.30 41.62 -31.25
C THR A 537 7.09 41.91 -29.96
N LEU A 538 8.32 41.40 -29.82
CA LEU A 538 9.15 41.64 -28.64
C LEU A 538 9.71 43.06 -28.64
N ASN A 539 9.52 43.75 -27.52
CA ASN A 539 10.08 45.08 -27.28
C ASN A 539 11.32 45.00 -26.38
N ASN A 540 11.38 44.00 -25.50
CA ASN A 540 12.52 43.74 -24.62
C ASN A 540 13.16 42.39 -24.94
N LEU A 541 14.46 42.26 -24.71
CA LEU A 541 15.17 41.01 -24.94
C LEU A 541 14.83 39.99 -23.83
N SER A 542 14.64 40.47 -22.60
CA SER A 542 14.29 39.66 -21.43
C SER A 542 12.92 39.00 -21.49
N ASP A 543 12.03 39.47 -22.36
CA ASP A 543 10.72 38.84 -22.63
C ASP A 543 10.87 37.37 -23.08
N LEU A 544 12.08 36.98 -23.54
CA LEU A 544 12.44 35.58 -23.82
C LEU A 544 12.50 34.66 -22.58
N LEU A 545 12.42 35.19 -21.34
CA LEU A 545 12.40 34.41 -20.09
C LEU A 545 11.00 33.98 -19.63
N LEU A 546 9.95 34.62 -20.13
CA LEU A 546 8.57 34.38 -19.69
C LEU A 546 7.92 33.14 -20.35
N GLU A 547 8.71 32.41 -21.13
CA GLU A 547 8.35 31.19 -21.86
C GLU A 547 9.51 30.20 -21.78
#